data_AF-A0A434A035-F1
#
_entry.id   AF-A0A434A035-F1
#
_cell.length_a   1.000
_cell.length_b   1.000
_cell.length_c   1.000
_cell.angle_alpha   90.00
_cell.angle_beta   90.00
_cell.angle_gamma   90.00
#
_symmetry.space_group_name_H-M   'P 1'
#
loop_
_entity.id
_entity.type
_entity.pdbx_description
1 polymer ?
#
loop_
_entity_poly.entity_id
_entity_poly.type
_entity_poly.pdbx_seq_one_letter_code
_entity_poly.pdbx_strand_id
1 'polypeptide(L)'
;MYYCKTKKYHKNFSTKLITAIMAVRNPKQVKLQPKHRVLTYGYKTVPWLSVSGIWLEELGFKAGDTVRILTSEKQLIIELIENQIPEKQTLKKRK
;
A
#
# COMPACT_ATOMS: atom_id res chain seq x y z
N MET A 1 -32.44 17.17 -18.24
CA MET A 1 -31.04 17.65 -18.41
C MET A 1 -30.53 18.05 -17.03
N TYR A 2 -29.88 17.15 -16.29
CA TYR A 2 -29.42 17.47 -14.92
C TYR A 2 -27.92 17.76 -14.93
N TYR A 3 -27.60 19.04 -14.71
CA TYR A 3 -26.26 19.58 -14.54
C TYR A 3 -25.82 19.30 -13.09
N CYS A 4 -24.70 18.59 -12.87
CA CYS A 4 -24.13 18.42 -11.54
C CYS A 4 -22.72 19.06 -11.49
N LYS A 5 -22.61 20.16 -10.75
CA LYS A 5 -21.37 20.92 -10.53
C LYS A 5 -20.34 20.07 -9.77
N THR A 6 -19.16 19.89 -10.34
CA THR A 6 -18.01 19.23 -9.72
C THR A 6 -17.39 20.12 -8.64
N LYS A 7 -17.40 19.68 -7.38
CA LYS A 7 -16.72 20.39 -6.28
C LYS A 7 -15.21 20.11 -6.34
N LYS A 8 -14.46 21.12 -6.77
CA LYS A 8 -13.01 21.24 -6.67
C LYS A 8 -12.61 21.28 -5.19
N TYR A 9 -11.91 20.26 -4.69
CA TYR A 9 -11.27 20.31 -3.38
C TYR A 9 -9.76 20.40 -3.55
N HIS A 10 -9.20 21.58 -3.25
CA HIS A 10 -7.77 21.78 -3.06
C HIS A 10 -7.43 21.47 -1.60
N LYS A 11 -6.58 20.47 -1.35
CA LYS A 11 -5.92 20.31 -0.04
C LYS A 11 -4.43 20.56 -0.24
N ASN A 12 -3.99 21.72 0.27
CA ASN A 12 -2.60 22.13 0.33
C ASN A 12 -1.92 21.35 1.47
N PHE A 13 -1.48 20.12 1.19
CA PHE A 13 -0.51 19.44 2.04
C PHE A 13 0.87 20.05 1.78
N SER A 14 1.60 20.40 2.84
CA SER A 14 2.94 20.98 2.78
C SER A 14 3.84 20.19 1.83
N THR A 15 4.12 20.78 0.68
CA THR A 15 4.80 20.11 -0.44
C THR A 15 6.25 19.77 -0.12
N LYS A 16 6.86 20.41 0.90
CA LYS A 16 8.29 20.25 1.22
C LYS A 16 8.67 18.87 1.76
N LEU A 17 7.83 18.24 2.59
CA LEU A 17 8.10 16.90 3.13
C LEU A 17 7.81 15.81 2.08
N ILE A 18 6.78 16.00 1.26
CA ILE A 18 6.45 15.11 0.14
C ILE A 18 7.56 15.18 -0.92
N THR A 19 8.12 16.36 -1.23
CA THR A 19 9.23 16.50 -2.20
C THR A 19 10.51 15.76 -1.76
N ALA A 20 10.83 15.74 -0.47
CA ALA A 20 11.99 15.00 0.05
C ALA A 20 11.78 13.47 -0.03
N ILE A 21 10.57 12.98 0.24
CA ILE A 21 10.18 11.57 0.02
C ILE A 21 10.12 11.26 -1.49
N MET A 22 9.71 12.23 -2.31
CA MET A 22 9.68 12.20 -3.78
C MET A 22 11.02 12.46 -4.46
N ALA A 23 12.17 12.37 -3.78
CA ALA A 23 13.46 12.10 -4.43
C ALA A 23 13.50 10.68 -5.05
N VAL A 24 12.36 10.27 -5.61
CA VAL A 24 12.02 8.99 -6.22
C VAL A 24 12.87 8.84 -7.47
N ARG A 25 13.80 7.91 -7.37
CA ARG A 25 14.49 7.33 -8.52
C ARG A 25 13.43 6.60 -9.36
N ASN A 26 13.01 7.24 -10.45
CA ASN A 26 12.24 6.71 -11.57
C ASN A 26 10.89 6.00 -11.22
N PRO A 27 9.72 6.60 -11.54
CA PRO A 27 8.43 5.99 -11.21
C PRO A 27 8.23 4.65 -11.94
N LYS A 28 7.85 3.61 -11.20
CA LYS A 28 7.55 2.29 -11.75
C LYS A 28 6.05 2.19 -12.06
N GLN A 29 5.73 1.73 -13.27
CA GLN A 29 4.36 1.49 -13.69
C GLN A 29 4.09 -0.02 -13.72
N VAL A 30 2.96 -0.42 -13.16
CA VAL A 30 2.51 -1.82 -13.12
C VAL A 30 1.08 -1.89 -13.62
N LYS A 31 0.81 -2.88 -14.47
CA LYS A 31 -0.54 -3.13 -14.98
C LYS A 31 -1.36 -3.87 -13.93
N LEU A 32 -2.56 -3.37 -13.64
CA LEU A 32 -3.56 -4.12 -12.89
C LEU A 32 -4.04 -5.29 -13.73
N GLN A 33 -3.94 -6.48 -13.15
CA GLN A 33 -4.41 -7.71 -13.78
C GLN A 33 -5.83 -8.02 -13.29
N PRO A 34 -6.70 -8.62 -14.11
CA PRO A 34 -7.95 -9.17 -13.62
C PRO A 34 -7.68 -10.44 -12.82
N LYS A 35 -8.42 -10.64 -11.73
CA LYS A 35 -8.44 -11.90 -10.98
C LYS A 35 -9.88 -12.34 -10.76
N HIS A 36 -10.17 -13.59 -11.08
CA HIS A 36 -11.47 -14.19 -10.81
C HIS A 36 -11.55 -14.58 -9.34
N ARG A 37 -12.56 -14.07 -8.65
CA ARG A 37 -12.89 -14.44 -7.28
C ARG A 37 -14.20 -15.23 -7.28
N VAL A 38 -14.12 -16.49 -6.84
CA VAL A 38 -15.30 -17.35 -6.66
C VAL A 38 -16.12 -16.83 -5.48
N LEU A 39 -17.44 -16.80 -5.63
CA LEU A 39 -18.44 -16.41 -4.65
C LEU A 39 -19.41 -17.58 -4.41
N THR A 40 -20.24 -17.50 -3.38
CA THR A 40 -21.26 -18.53 -3.07
C THR A 40 -22.20 -18.79 -4.24
N TYR A 41 -22.51 -17.76 -5.03
CA TYR A 41 -23.32 -17.85 -6.25
C TYR A 41 -22.62 -17.14 -7.41
N GLY A 42 -21.62 -17.79 -8.01
CA GLY A 42 -20.95 -17.34 -9.23
C GLY A 42 -19.51 -16.82 -9.03
N TYR A 43 -19.05 -15.98 -9.95
CA TYR A 43 -17.71 -15.39 -9.92
C TYR A 43 -17.76 -13.89 -10.18
N LYS A 44 -16.79 -13.16 -9.59
CA LYS A 44 -16.59 -11.74 -9.85
C LYS A 44 -15.16 -11.49 -10.27
N THR A 45 -14.98 -10.73 -11.34
CA THR A 45 -13.65 -10.23 -11.73
C THR A 45 -13.29 -9.03 -10.85
N VAL A 46 -12.16 -9.13 -10.16
CA VAL A 46 -11.63 -8.07 -9.30
C VAL A 46 -10.26 -7.62 -9.80
N PRO A 47 -9.88 -6.34 -9.61
CA PRO A 47 -8.54 -5.90 -9.93
C PRO A 47 -7.52 -6.52 -8.96
N TRP A 48 -6.39 -6.96 -9.52
CA TRP A 48 -5.27 -7.53 -8.81
C TRP A 48 -4.00 -6.72 -9.10
N LEU A 49 -3.41 -6.17 -8.04
CA LEU A 49 -2.14 -5.47 -8.10
C LEU A 49 -1.03 -6.42 -7.68
N SER A 50 -0.06 -6.63 -8.57
CA SER A 50 1.10 -7.47 -8.33
C SER A 50 2.36 -6.64 -8.53
N VAL A 51 3.07 -6.33 -7.46
CA VAL A 51 4.31 -5.56 -7.52
C VAL A 51 5.47 -6.53 -7.26
N SER A 52 6.35 -6.70 -8.25
CA SER A 52 7.52 -7.56 -8.16
C SER A 52 8.71 -6.93 -8.87
N GLY A 53 9.92 -7.26 -8.41
CA GLY A 53 11.18 -6.86 -9.02
C GLY A 53 12.26 -6.50 -8.00
N ILE A 54 13.51 -6.55 -8.45
CA ILE A 54 14.71 -6.26 -7.64
C ILE A 54 14.65 -4.87 -7.00
N TRP A 55 14.00 -3.92 -7.67
CA TRP A 55 13.81 -2.55 -7.17
C TRP A 55 13.01 -2.48 -5.85
N LEU A 56 12.18 -3.48 -5.54
CA LEU A 56 11.53 -3.55 -4.22
C LEU A 56 12.53 -3.91 -3.11
N GLU A 57 13.46 -4.81 -3.39
CA GLU A 57 14.53 -5.17 -2.45
C GLU A 57 15.50 -4.00 -2.25
N GLU A 58 15.80 -3.25 -3.32
CA GLU A 58 16.60 -2.02 -3.25
C GLU A 58 15.94 -0.92 -2.40
N LEU A 59 14.60 -0.91 -2.34
CA LEU A 59 13.83 -0.02 -1.45
C LEU A 59 13.75 -0.53 -0.01
N GLY A 60 14.34 -1.69 0.28
CA GLY A 60 14.41 -2.28 1.62
C GLY A 60 13.25 -3.21 2.00
N PHE A 61 12.36 -3.55 1.06
CA PHE A 61 11.34 -4.57 1.29
C PHE A 61 11.94 -5.97 1.19
N LYS A 62 11.67 -6.83 2.17
CA LYS A 62 12.08 -8.24 2.15
C LYS A 62 10.87 -9.17 2.10
N ALA A 63 11.10 -10.38 1.58
CA ALA A 63 10.09 -11.43 1.61
C ALA A 63 9.75 -11.79 3.07
N GLY A 64 8.47 -11.73 3.41
CA GLY A 64 7.98 -11.97 4.77
C GLY A 64 7.71 -10.70 5.58
N ASP A 65 8.09 -9.53 5.08
CA ASP A 65 7.77 -8.26 5.74
C ASP A 65 6.28 -7.96 5.69
N THR A 66 5.78 -7.35 6.77
CA THR A 66 4.40 -6.84 6.82
C THR A 66 4.39 -5.41 6.32
N VAL A 67 3.55 -5.12 5.33
CA VAL A 67 3.40 -3.78 4.76
C VAL A 67 2.05 -3.19 5.16
N ARG A 68 2.03 -1.88 5.44
CA ARG A 68 0.83 -1.08 5.61
C ARG A 68 0.40 -0.56 4.25
N ILE A 69 -0.88 -0.76 3.92
CA ILE A 69 -1.49 -0.16 2.73
C ILE A 69 -2.44 0.92 3.18
N LEU A 70 -2.10 2.17 2.90
CA LEU A 70 -2.98 3.32 3.08
C LEU A 70 -3.74 3.57 1.78
N THR A 71 -5.07 3.54 1.86
CA THR A 71 -5.96 3.73 0.72
C THR A 71 -6.55 5.14 0.75
N SER A 72 -6.43 5.87 -0.35
CA SER A 72 -7.11 7.14 -0.60
C SER A 72 -7.81 7.09 -1.95
N GLU A 73 -8.56 8.14 -2.30
CA GLU A 73 -9.25 8.20 -3.60
C GLU A 73 -8.22 8.12 -4.75
N LYS A 74 -8.30 7.02 -5.52
CA LYS A 74 -7.39 6.70 -6.65
C LYS A 74 -5.91 6.57 -6.28
N GLN A 75 -5.57 6.39 -5.00
CA GLN A 75 -4.19 6.31 -4.55
C GLN A 75 -3.99 5.20 -3.51
N LEU A 76 -2.90 4.47 -3.66
CA LEU A 76 -2.42 3.47 -2.70
C LEU A 76 -1.00 3.87 -2.31
N ILE A 77 -0.76 3.98 -1.01
CA ILE A 77 0.58 4.18 -0.46
C ILE A 77 0.94 2.93 0.32
N ILE A 78 2.07 2.32 -0.05
CA ILE A 78 2.59 1.10 0.57
C ILE A 78 3.78 1.51 1.45
N GLU A 79 3.70 1.22 2.74
CA GLU A 79 4.72 1.54 3.72
C GLU A 79 5.17 0.26 4.44
N LEU A 80 6.44 0.17 4.79
CA LEU A 80 6.94 -0.93 5.60
C LEU A 80 6.47 -0.75 7.06
N ILE A 81 5.91 -1.78 7.67
CA ILE A 81 5.66 -1.78 9.11
C ILE A 81 6.90 -2.35 9.80
N GLU A 82 7.62 -1.50 10.52
CA GLU A 82 8.61 -1.98 11.48
C GLU A 82 7.87 -2.64 12.65
N ASN A 83 7.75 -3.96 12.60
CA ASN A 83 7.34 -4.73 13.76
C ASN A 83 8.47 -4.63 14.79
N GLN A 84 8.34 -3.74 15.77
CA GLN A 84 9.12 -3.85 16.99
C GLN A 84 8.84 -5.24 17.56
N ILE A 85 9.85 -6.10 17.55
CA ILE A 85 9.79 -7.43 18.15
C ILE A 85 9.34 -7.23 19.60
N PRO A 86 8.17 -7.74 20.02
CA PRO A 86 7.87 -7.75 21.44
C PRO A 86 8.92 -8.66 22.09
N GLU A 87 9.78 -8.06 22.92
CA GLU A 87 10.74 -8.78 23.74
C GLU A 87 10.01 -9.96 24.39
N LYS A 88 10.49 -11.18 24.12
CA LYS A 88 10.00 -12.40 24.75
C LYS A 88 10.11 -12.20 26.26
N GLN A 89 8.99 -11.97 26.94
CA GLN A 89 8.94 -12.04 28.39
C GLN A 89 9.23 -13.50 28.78
N THR A 90 10.48 -13.74 29.17
CA THR A 90 10.96 -15.01 29.68
C THR A 90 10.18 -15.38 30.94
N LEU A 91 9.48 -16.51 30.84
CA LEU A 91 8.95 -17.38 31.88
C LEU A 91 9.56 -17.14 33.29
N LYS A 92 8.75 -16.63 34.23
CA LYS A 92 8.99 -16.88 35.66
C LYS A 92 8.05 -18.01 36.12
N LYS A 93 8.56 -19.25 36.04
CA LYS A 93 8.06 -20.34 36.89
C LYS A 93 8.27 -19.91 38.34
N ARG A 94 7.19 -19.79 39.12
CA ARG A 94 7.27 -19.82 40.58
C ARG A 94 6.84 -21.20 41.06
N LYS A 95 7.72 -21.78 41.87
CA LYS A 95 7.60 -23.05 42.58
C LYS A 95 6.37 -23.07 43.48
#